data_AF-A0A7S1B0N7-F1
#
_entry.id   AF-A0A7S1B0N7-F1
#
_cell.length_a   1.000
_cell.length_b   1.000
_cell.length_c   1.000
_cell.angle_alpha   90.00
_cell.angle_beta   90.00
_cell.angle_gamma   90.00
#
_symmetry.space_group_name_H-M   'P 1'
#
loop_
_entity.id
_entity.type
_entity.pdbx_description
1 polymer ?
#
loop_
_entity_poly.entity_id
_entity_poly.type
_entity_poly.pdbx_seq_one_letter_code
_entity_poly.pdbx_strand_id
1 'polypeptide(L)'
;IFLCTAFAMQTSLLQEELLSPPPTEVAVNDSALSEDRGSLVVTLSEPQAQWLEAFWFGTVVRKHPHCRIFLEGRASLCVEGALAGESLDEFQERWRRLVMGAVKKVDVEDLGNMDADALREAIPEDGLLKLSEHEREASVKVVFGENQHLFLAGAKGKLERKCFGIRNLLSHYHWRLSGRDVAFEEMVAQR
;
A
#
# COMPACT_ATOMS: atom_id res chain seq x y z
N ILE A 1 -17.15 62.18 -4.15
CA ILE A 1 -16.93 63.16 -5.24
C ILE A 1 -15.47 63.02 -5.68
N PHE A 2 -15.23 62.94 -7.00
CA PHE A 2 -14.02 62.50 -7.76
C PHE A 2 -13.78 60.97 -7.75
N LEU A 3 -14.19 60.18 -8.75
CA LEU A 3 -13.73 60.03 -10.17
C LEU A 3 -12.24 59.73 -10.32
N CYS A 4 -11.91 58.49 -10.70
CA CYS A 4 -10.94 58.21 -11.75
C CYS A 4 -11.12 56.78 -12.32
N THR A 5 -11.59 56.76 -13.55
CA THR A 5 -11.64 55.66 -14.51
C THR A 5 -10.25 55.26 -14.98
N ALA A 6 -9.99 53.95 -15.17
CA ALA A 6 -9.04 53.49 -16.17
C ALA A 6 -9.52 52.16 -16.76
N PHE A 7 -9.88 52.27 -18.03
CA PHE A 7 -10.32 51.24 -18.96
C PHE A 7 -9.10 50.85 -19.79
N ALA A 8 -8.78 49.56 -19.89
CA ALA A 8 -7.87 49.06 -20.92
C ALA A 8 -8.30 47.66 -21.33
N MET A 9 -9.09 47.61 -22.40
CA MET A 9 -9.25 46.43 -23.24
C MET A 9 -7.96 46.17 -24.00
N GLN A 10 -7.57 44.90 -24.15
CA GLN A 10 -6.91 44.49 -25.38
C GLN A 10 -7.26 43.04 -25.73
N THR A 11 -8.02 42.95 -26.81
CA THR A 11 -8.38 41.76 -27.59
C THR A 11 -7.34 41.52 -28.71
N SER A 12 -6.87 40.28 -28.86
CA SER A 12 -6.46 39.64 -30.13
C SER A 12 -6.26 38.15 -29.82
N LEU A 13 -7.16 37.23 -30.16
CA LEU A 13 -7.42 36.65 -31.49
C LEU A 13 -6.16 36.48 -32.33
N LEU A 14 -5.87 35.21 -32.65
CA LEU A 14 -5.15 34.62 -33.80
C LEU A 14 -4.47 33.33 -33.26
N GLN A 15 -4.50 32.17 -33.89
CA GLN A 15 -5.17 31.67 -35.08
C GLN A 15 -4.93 30.15 -35.06
N GLU A 16 -5.87 29.39 -35.61
CA GLU A 16 -5.71 27.97 -35.94
C GLU A 16 -4.41 27.71 -36.72
N GLU A 17 -3.66 26.69 -36.30
CA GLU A 17 -2.95 25.83 -37.25
C GLU A 17 -3.27 24.37 -36.94
N LEU A 18 -4.08 23.80 -37.83
CA LEU A 18 -4.12 22.39 -38.14
C LEU A 18 -2.70 21.88 -38.38
N LEU A 19 -2.33 20.74 -37.79
CA LEU A 19 -1.55 19.70 -38.46
C LEU A 19 -1.56 18.41 -37.64
N SER A 20 -2.34 17.44 -38.14
CA SER A 20 -2.17 16.01 -37.87
C SER A 20 -2.38 15.28 -39.19
N PRO A 21 -1.81 14.08 -39.42
CA PRO A 21 -0.50 13.53 -39.08
C PRO A 21 0.23 13.02 -40.36
N PRO A 22 1.35 12.28 -40.23
CA PRO A 22 1.35 10.99 -40.92
C PRO A 22 1.68 9.82 -39.98
N PRO A 23 1.29 8.59 -40.36
CA PRO A 23 1.48 7.40 -39.56
C PRO A 23 2.93 6.94 -39.68
N THR A 24 3.57 6.65 -38.56
CA THR A 24 4.75 5.79 -38.58
C THR A 24 4.40 4.52 -37.84
N GLU A 25 3.89 3.55 -38.61
CA GLU A 25 4.05 2.15 -38.29
C GLU A 25 5.56 1.86 -38.22
N VAL A 26 6.10 1.76 -37.02
CA VAL A 26 7.22 0.85 -36.79
C VAL A 26 6.68 -0.24 -35.89
N ALA A 27 6.18 -1.29 -36.53
CA ALA A 27 6.11 -2.60 -35.93
C ALA A 27 7.54 -3.05 -35.62
N VAL A 28 8.07 -2.70 -34.43
CA VAL A 28 9.11 -3.51 -33.82
C VAL A 28 8.39 -4.62 -33.09
N ASN A 29 8.24 -5.71 -33.84
CA ASN A 29 7.86 -7.00 -33.33
C ASN A 29 9.04 -7.55 -32.51
N ASP A 30 9.26 -7.01 -31.31
CA ASP A 30 9.96 -7.73 -30.26
C ASP A 30 8.89 -8.43 -29.42
N SER A 31 8.29 -9.44 -30.05
CA SER A 31 7.90 -10.65 -29.34
C SER A 31 9.20 -11.26 -28.79
N ALA A 32 9.79 -10.59 -27.79
CA ALA A 32 10.82 -11.12 -26.95
C ALA A 32 10.16 -12.27 -26.22
N LEU A 33 10.32 -13.45 -26.81
CA LEU A 33 10.36 -14.76 -26.18
C LEU A 33 10.08 -14.62 -24.69
N SER A 34 8.85 -14.96 -24.31
CA SER A 34 8.55 -15.28 -22.91
C SER A 34 9.35 -16.53 -22.58
N GLU A 35 10.66 -16.37 -22.43
CA GLU A 35 11.46 -17.26 -21.62
C GLU A 35 10.71 -17.35 -20.31
N ASP A 36 10.45 -18.58 -19.89
CA ASP A 36 9.75 -18.95 -18.67
C ASP A 36 10.48 -18.32 -17.48
N ARG A 37 10.25 -17.03 -17.24
CA ARG A 37 10.86 -16.26 -16.18
C ARG A 37 10.20 -16.79 -14.94
N GLY A 38 10.90 -17.71 -14.27
CA GLY A 38 10.35 -18.44 -13.13
C GLY A 38 9.54 -17.53 -12.23
N SER A 39 8.31 -17.95 -11.95
CA SER A 39 7.35 -17.23 -11.13
C SER A 39 7.07 -18.01 -9.85
N LEU A 40 6.97 -17.29 -8.74
CA LEU A 40 6.48 -17.81 -7.47
C LEU A 40 5.26 -17.01 -7.05
N VAL A 41 4.17 -17.71 -6.72
CA VAL A 41 2.99 -17.13 -6.08
C VAL A 41 2.89 -17.70 -4.67
N VAL A 42 2.77 -16.82 -3.67
CA VAL A 42 2.58 -17.18 -2.26
C VAL A 42 1.34 -16.49 -1.73
N THR A 43 0.36 -17.28 -1.28
CA THR A 43 -0.82 -16.75 -0.59
C THR A 43 -0.50 -16.51 0.88
N LEU A 44 -0.73 -15.28 1.34
CA LEU A 44 -0.50 -14.84 2.71
C LEU A 44 -1.81 -14.37 3.34
N SER A 45 -1.81 -14.00 4.63
CA SER A 45 -2.92 -13.20 5.16
C SER A 45 -2.81 -11.77 4.63
N GLU A 46 -3.95 -11.10 4.41
CA GLU A 46 -3.99 -9.71 3.94
C GLU A 46 -3.11 -8.77 4.79
N PRO A 47 -3.14 -8.82 6.15
CA PRO A 47 -2.32 -7.92 6.94
C PRO A 47 -0.82 -8.16 6.76
N GLN A 48 -0.40 -9.41 6.59
CA GLN A 48 1.00 -9.75 6.33
C GLN A 48 1.44 -9.28 4.95
N ALA A 49 0.61 -9.51 3.92
CA ALA A 49 0.91 -9.09 2.55
C ALA A 49 1.09 -7.58 2.44
N GLN A 50 0.15 -6.79 2.99
CA GLN A 50 0.24 -5.32 2.96
C GLN A 50 1.43 -4.78 3.76
N TRP A 51 1.80 -5.43 4.87
CA TRP A 51 3.02 -5.05 5.60
C TRP A 51 4.29 -5.31 4.78
N LEU A 52 4.37 -6.46 4.11
CA LEU A 52 5.51 -6.79 3.25
C LEU A 52 5.63 -5.80 2.08
N GLU A 53 4.53 -5.42 1.46
CA GLU A 53 4.51 -4.42 0.41
C GLU A 53 5.06 -3.07 0.91
N ALA A 54 4.58 -2.61 2.07
CA ALA A 54 4.95 -1.31 2.63
C ALA A 54 6.43 -1.23 3.07
N PHE A 55 6.98 -2.30 3.67
CA PHE A 55 8.27 -2.22 4.38
C PHE A 55 9.35 -3.19 3.87
N TRP A 56 8.95 -4.31 3.27
CA TRP A 56 9.89 -5.35 2.86
C TRP A 56 10.26 -5.25 1.38
N PHE A 57 9.30 -5.03 0.48
CA PHE A 57 9.52 -5.05 -0.98
C PHE A 57 10.64 -4.12 -1.41
N GLY A 58 10.60 -2.85 -0.98
CA GLY A 58 11.63 -1.87 -1.33
C GLY A 58 13.05 -2.27 -0.88
N THR A 59 13.18 -2.99 0.23
CA THR A 59 14.48 -3.50 0.69
C THR A 59 14.96 -4.67 -0.15
N VAL A 60 14.04 -5.55 -0.56
CA VAL A 60 14.36 -6.76 -1.34
C VAL A 60 14.68 -6.41 -2.78
N VAL A 61 13.90 -5.55 -3.43
CA VAL A 61 14.12 -5.13 -4.83
C VAL A 61 15.50 -4.47 -4.97
N ARG A 62 15.97 -3.71 -3.98
CA ARG A 62 17.34 -3.17 -3.96
C ARG A 62 18.43 -4.25 -3.94
N LYS A 63 18.17 -5.40 -3.32
CA LYS A 63 19.10 -6.54 -3.25
C LYS A 63 18.98 -7.47 -4.47
N HIS A 64 17.81 -7.51 -5.09
CA HIS A 64 17.48 -8.37 -6.23
C HIS A 64 16.86 -7.53 -7.35
N PRO A 65 17.64 -6.66 -8.03
CA PRO A 65 17.12 -5.71 -9.02
C PRO A 65 16.59 -6.38 -10.31
N HIS A 66 16.94 -7.66 -10.52
CA HIS A 66 16.43 -8.47 -11.64
C HIS A 66 15.06 -9.08 -11.34
N CYS A 67 14.62 -9.07 -10.08
CA CYS A 67 13.34 -9.63 -9.69
C CYS A 67 12.29 -8.53 -9.60
N ARG A 68 11.07 -8.87 -10.01
CA ARG A 68 9.88 -8.05 -9.78
C ARG A 68 9.08 -8.68 -8.66
N ILE A 69 8.71 -7.88 -7.67
CA ILE A 69 7.88 -8.30 -6.53
C ILE A 69 6.67 -7.38 -6.48
N PHE A 70 5.48 -7.96 -6.43
CA PHE A 70 4.23 -7.22 -6.34
C PHE A 70 3.15 -8.05 -5.66
N LEU A 71 2.07 -7.40 -5.26
CA LEU A 71 0.85 -8.09 -4.82
C LEU A 71 -0.11 -8.22 -6.00
N GLU A 72 -0.66 -9.41 -6.18
CA GLU A 72 -1.83 -9.67 -7.01
C GLU A 72 -3.06 -9.69 -6.09
N GLY A 73 -3.87 -8.65 -6.17
CA GLY A 73 -4.95 -8.42 -5.21
C GLY A 73 -4.42 -8.00 -3.82
N ARG A 74 -5.05 -8.49 -2.75
CA ARG A 74 -4.77 -8.06 -1.36
C ARG A 74 -3.80 -8.96 -0.59
N ALA A 75 -3.61 -10.20 -1.04
CA ALA A 75 -2.98 -11.24 -0.23
C ALA A 75 -2.07 -12.20 -1.00
N SER A 76 -2.09 -12.18 -2.33
CA SER A 76 -1.22 -13.02 -3.15
C SER A 76 0.05 -12.26 -3.49
N LEU A 77 1.19 -12.73 -3.02
CA LEU A 77 2.50 -12.18 -3.32
C LEU A 77 3.10 -12.90 -4.52
N CYS A 78 3.47 -12.14 -5.54
CA CYS A 78 4.08 -12.63 -6.77
C CYS A 78 5.53 -12.18 -6.86
N VAL A 79 6.42 -13.14 -7.18
CA VAL A 79 7.83 -12.87 -7.49
C VAL A 79 8.16 -13.43 -8.88
N GLU A 80 8.68 -12.57 -9.74
CA GLU A 80 9.08 -12.91 -11.11
C GLU A 80 10.56 -12.57 -11.33
N GLY A 81 11.20 -13.26 -12.27
CA GLY A 81 12.55 -12.94 -12.73
C GLY A 81 13.62 -13.84 -12.11
N ALA A 82 13.58 -15.12 -12.45
CA ALA A 82 14.65 -16.07 -12.12
C ALA A 82 15.99 -15.65 -12.74
N LEU A 83 17.10 -16.03 -12.10
CA LEU A 83 18.43 -15.80 -12.64
C LEU A 83 18.70 -16.71 -13.84
N ALA A 84 19.50 -16.23 -14.80
CA ALA A 84 19.93 -17.06 -15.92
C ALA A 84 20.70 -18.29 -15.41
N GLY A 85 20.21 -19.49 -15.75
CA GLY A 85 20.79 -20.77 -15.32
C GLY A 85 20.34 -21.28 -13.95
N GLU A 86 19.46 -20.55 -13.24
CA GLU A 86 18.78 -21.05 -12.04
C GLU A 86 17.60 -21.93 -12.46
N SER A 87 17.46 -23.11 -11.86
CA SER A 87 16.28 -23.94 -12.10
C SER A 87 15.03 -23.32 -11.45
N LEU A 88 13.85 -23.62 -12.00
CA LEU A 88 12.59 -23.12 -11.43
C LEU A 88 12.41 -23.53 -9.97
N ASP A 89 12.76 -24.78 -9.63
CA ASP A 89 12.64 -25.30 -8.27
C ASP A 89 13.58 -24.58 -7.29
N GLU A 90 14.83 -24.32 -7.69
CA GLU A 90 15.79 -23.56 -6.89
C GLU A 90 15.31 -22.12 -6.65
N PHE A 91 14.79 -21.47 -7.71
CA PHE A 91 14.21 -20.13 -7.63
C PHE A 91 13.03 -20.10 -6.64
N GLN A 92 12.05 -21.00 -6.83
CA GLN A 92 10.85 -21.04 -6.01
C GLN A 92 11.18 -21.34 -4.55
N GLU A 93 12.08 -22.29 -4.28
CA GLU A 93 12.47 -22.66 -2.93
C GLU A 93 13.24 -21.53 -2.24
N ARG A 94 14.19 -20.87 -2.93
CA ARG A 94 14.92 -19.71 -2.41
C ARG A 94 13.95 -18.59 -2.02
N TRP A 95 13.04 -18.23 -2.91
CA TRP A 95 12.08 -17.16 -2.68
C TRP A 95 11.04 -17.51 -1.62
N ARG A 96 10.56 -18.76 -1.60
CA ARG A 96 9.67 -19.26 -0.55
C ARG A 96 10.32 -19.13 0.82
N ARG A 97 11.58 -19.53 0.98
CA ARG A 97 12.31 -19.35 2.25
C ARG A 97 12.44 -17.88 2.65
N LEU A 98 12.76 -17.00 1.69
CA LEU A 98 12.89 -15.56 1.95
C LEU A 98 11.57 -14.93 2.40
N VAL A 99 10.48 -15.20 1.67
CA VAL A 99 9.13 -14.71 1.99
C VAL A 99 8.70 -15.24 3.35
N MET A 100 8.76 -16.56 3.58
CA MET A 100 8.36 -17.16 4.85
C MET A 100 9.24 -16.68 6.02
N GLY A 101 10.52 -16.42 5.78
CA GLY A 101 11.42 -15.83 6.77
C GLY A 101 11.07 -14.38 7.13
N ALA A 102 10.50 -13.62 6.19
CA ALA A 102 9.98 -12.28 6.44
C ALA A 102 8.64 -12.34 7.18
N VAL A 103 7.70 -13.18 6.72
CA VAL A 103 6.38 -13.40 7.32
C VAL A 103 6.48 -13.79 8.79
N LYS A 104 7.43 -14.66 9.16
CA LYS A 104 7.69 -15.05 10.56
C LYS A 104 8.04 -13.90 11.50
N LYS A 105 8.44 -12.74 10.96
CA LYS A 105 8.78 -11.55 11.74
C LYS A 105 7.59 -10.58 11.88
N VAL A 106 6.48 -10.88 11.22
CA VAL A 106 5.27 -10.05 11.20
C VAL A 106 4.24 -10.71 12.09
N ASP A 107 3.95 -10.04 13.20
CA ASP A 107 2.79 -10.33 14.03
C ASP A 107 1.60 -9.51 13.52
N VAL A 108 0.41 -10.07 13.72
CA VAL A 108 -0.86 -9.43 13.37
C VAL A 108 -1.68 -9.32 14.65
N GLU A 109 -2.11 -8.11 14.95
CA GLU A 109 -3.03 -7.80 16.05
C GLU A 109 -4.37 -7.39 15.45
N ASP A 110 -5.43 -8.11 15.84
CA ASP A 110 -6.81 -7.79 15.50
C ASP A 110 -7.36 -6.81 16.55
N LEU A 111 -7.77 -5.63 16.10
CA LEU A 111 -8.39 -4.59 16.94
C LEU A 111 -9.92 -4.75 17.05
N GLY A 112 -10.47 -5.82 16.47
CA GLY A 112 -11.88 -6.14 16.47
C GLY A 112 -12.64 -5.50 15.31
N ASN A 113 -13.95 -5.73 15.32
CA ASN A 113 -14.88 -5.15 14.35
C ASN A 113 -15.09 -3.66 14.67
N MET A 114 -14.48 -2.79 13.87
CA MET A 114 -14.56 -1.34 14.03
C MET A 114 -15.31 -0.67 12.87
N ASP A 115 -16.01 -1.47 12.04
CA ASP A 115 -16.58 -1.05 10.75
C ASP A 115 -15.48 -0.42 9.88
N ALA A 116 -14.54 -1.27 9.43
CA ALA A 116 -13.33 -0.83 8.75
C ALA A 116 -13.60 0.07 7.53
N ASP A 117 -14.67 -0.20 6.79
CA ASP A 117 -15.05 0.61 5.64
C ASP A 117 -15.55 2.00 6.07
N ALA A 118 -16.51 2.06 7.00
CA ALA A 118 -17.02 3.33 7.51
C ALA A 118 -15.93 4.13 8.23
N LEU A 119 -15.05 3.46 8.99
CA LEU A 119 -13.93 4.08 9.69
C LEU A 119 -12.96 4.72 8.71
N ARG A 120 -12.64 4.02 7.62
CA ARG A 120 -11.75 4.56 6.58
C ARG A 120 -12.34 5.81 5.93
N GLU A 121 -13.65 5.82 5.67
CA GLU A 121 -14.35 6.99 5.09
C GLU A 121 -14.48 8.16 6.08
N ALA A 122 -14.57 7.87 7.38
CA ALA A 122 -14.71 8.90 8.41
C ALA A 122 -13.42 9.62 8.76
N ILE A 123 -12.26 9.02 8.46
CA ILE A 123 -10.96 9.65 8.67
C ILE A 123 -10.73 10.67 7.54
N PRO A 124 -10.62 11.97 7.84
CA PRO A 124 -10.32 12.98 6.84
C PRO A 124 -8.91 12.76 6.26
N GLU A 125 -8.65 13.34 5.09
CA GLU A 125 -7.38 13.16 4.37
C GLU A 125 -6.15 13.52 5.24
N ASP A 126 -6.22 14.59 6.03
CA ASP A 126 -5.15 14.96 6.96
C ASP A 126 -4.95 13.93 8.08
N GLY A 127 -6.03 13.25 8.49
CA GLY A 127 -5.99 12.12 9.42
C GLY A 127 -5.34 10.88 8.80
N LEU A 128 -5.62 10.58 7.53
CA LEU A 128 -4.98 9.48 6.80
C LEU A 128 -3.48 9.73 6.58
N LEU A 129 -3.09 10.98 6.31
CA LEU A 129 -1.68 11.38 6.23
C LEU A 129 -0.96 11.16 7.56
N LYS A 130 -1.53 11.64 8.68
CA LYS A 130 -0.99 11.40 10.03
C LYS A 130 -0.90 9.92 10.37
N LEU A 131 -1.91 9.13 9.98
CA LEU A 131 -1.89 7.69 10.16
C LEU A 131 -0.71 7.06 9.41
N SER A 132 -0.51 7.44 8.14
CA SER A 132 0.62 6.96 7.33
C SER A 132 1.99 7.37 7.89
N GLU A 133 2.10 8.57 8.47
CA GLU A 133 3.31 9.00 9.16
C GLU A 133 3.61 8.10 10.37
N HIS A 134 2.61 7.85 11.21
CA HIS A 134 2.75 6.94 12.35
C HIS A 134 3.06 5.50 11.94
N GLU A 135 2.42 4.98 10.88
CA GLU A 135 2.74 3.68 10.28
C GLU A 135 4.23 3.58 9.94
N ARG A 136 4.77 4.59 9.25
CA ARG A 136 6.18 4.62 8.84
C ARG A 136 7.12 4.70 10.03
N GLU A 137 6.86 5.57 11.00
CA GLU A 137 7.68 5.74 12.21
C GLU A 137 7.70 4.49 13.10
N ALA A 138 6.57 3.81 13.21
CA ALA A 138 6.43 2.57 13.96
C ALA A 138 6.91 1.33 13.18
N SER A 139 7.01 1.42 11.86
CA SER A 139 7.17 0.28 10.94
C SER A 139 6.04 -0.75 11.10
N VAL A 140 4.82 -0.24 11.19
CA VAL A 140 3.56 -0.97 11.38
C VAL A 140 2.62 -0.57 10.25
N LYS A 141 1.77 -1.49 9.81
CA LYS A 141 0.74 -1.24 8.82
C LYS A 141 -0.65 -1.41 9.43
N VAL A 142 -1.52 -0.43 9.22
CA VAL A 142 -2.95 -0.51 9.52
C VAL A 142 -3.66 -1.06 8.29
N VAL A 143 -4.49 -2.06 8.50
CA VAL A 143 -5.16 -2.80 7.43
C VAL A 143 -6.65 -2.85 7.72
N PHE A 144 -7.42 -2.24 6.82
CA PHE A 144 -8.88 -2.20 6.84
C PHE A 144 -9.40 -3.47 6.14
N GLY A 145 -9.72 -4.50 6.92
CA GLY A 145 -10.08 -5.81 6.42
C GLY A 145 -11.52 -5.87 5.87
N GLU A 146 -11.75 -6.75 4.90
CA GLU A 146 -13.08 -6.93 4.27
C GLU A 146 -14.13 -7.49 5.25
N ASN A 147 -13.69 -8.08 6.36
CA ASN A 147 -14.56 -8.59 7.42
C ASN A 147 -15.00 -7.50 8.41
N GLN A 148 -14.82 -6.22 8.08
CA GLN A 148 -15.06 -5.06 8.95
C GLN A 148 -14.11 -4.96 10.15
N HIS A 149 -13.12 -5.85 10.26
CA HIS A 149 -12.10 -5.76 11.29
C HIS A 149 -10.96 -4.84 10.88
N LEU A 150 -10.31 -4.28 11.89
CA LEU A 150 -9.11 -3.50 11.72
C LEU A 150 -7.91 -4.27 12.26
N PHE A 151 -6.84 -4.38 11.47
CA PHE A 151 -5.62 -5.08 11.86
C PHE A 151 -4.42 -4.15 11.94
N LEU A 152 -3.53 -4.43 12.89
CA LEU A 152 -2.17 -3.89 12.92
C LEU A 152 -1.19 -5.01 12.61
N ALA A 153 -0.39 -4.83 11.55
CA ALA A 153 0.66 -5.74 11.17
C ALA A 153 2.04 -5.13 11.44
N GLY A 154 2.95 -5.87 12.07
CA GLY A 154 4.32 -5.44 12.32
C GLY A 154 5.07 -6.36 13.26
N ALA A 155 6.34 -6.05 13.55
CA ALA A 155 7.10 -6.86 14.50
C ALA A 155 6.52 -6.74 15.92
N LYS A 156 6.41 -7.85 16.67
CA LYS A 156 5.87 -7.89 18.04
C LYS A 156 6.22 -6.70 18.93
N GLY A 157 7.51 -6.42 19.07
CA GLY A 157 7.99 -5.35 19.95
C GLY A 157 7.64 -3.93 19.48
N LYS A 158 7.28 -3.76 18.20
CA LYS A 158 6.77 -2.50 17.64
C LYS A 158 5.28 -2.34 17.94
N LEU A 159 4.50 -3.41 17.79
CA LEU A 159 3.08 -3.43 18.13
C LEU A 159 2.85 -3.01 19.59
N GLU A 160 3.60 -3.62 20.51
CA GLU A 160 3.48 -3.36 21.95
C GLU A 160 3.88 -1.94 22.38
N ARG A 161 4.89 -1.33 21.73
CA ARG A 161 5.53 -0.10 22.24
C ARG A 161 5.23 1.16 21.44
N LYS A 162 4.92 1.03 20.15
CA LYS A 162 4.93 2.16 19.20
C LYS A 162 3.56 2.46 18.58
N CYS A 163 2.54 1.65 18.85
CA CYS A 163 1.23 1.81 18.23
C CYS A 163 0.28 2.74 18.99
N PHE A 164 0.72 3.41 20.05
CA PHE A 164 -0.16 4.28 20.86
C PHE A 164 -0.80 5.39 20.02
N GLY A 165 -0.02 6.10 19.19
CA GLY A 165 -0.54 7.16 18.31
C GLY A 165 -1.54 6.62 17.28
N ILE A 166 -1.22 5.48 16.66
CA ILE A 166 -2.08 4.78 15.70
C ILE A 166 -3.41 4.40 16.37
N ARG A 167 -3.35 3.72 17.51
CA ARG A 167 -4.51 3.27 18.28
C ARG A 167 -5.38 4.44 18.71
N ASN A 168 -4.81 5.51 19.26
CA ASN A 168 -5.57 6.68 19.67
C ASN A 168 -6.30 7.35 18.50
N LEU A 169 -5.63 7.48 17.35
CA LEU A 169 -6.24 8.05 16.15
C LEU A 169 -7.45 7.21 15.71
N LEU A 170 -7.27 5.89 15.60
CA LEU A 170 -8.34 4.97 15.19
C LEU A 170 -9.50 4.96 16.19
N SER A 171 -9.19 4.94 17.49
CA SER A 171 -10.17 5.01 18.57
C SER A 171 -11.01 6.29 18.48
N HIS A 172 -10.36 7.43 18.25
CA HIS A 172 -11.02 8.73 18.15
C HIS A 172 -12.04 8.78 17.02
N TYR A 173 -11.70 8.25 15.84
CA TYR A 173 -12.64 8.23 14.71
C TYR A 173 -13.73 7.17 14.88
N HIS A 174 -13.40 6.00 15.43
CA HIS A 174 -14.38 4.97 15.75
C HIS A 174 -15.40 5.44 16.81
N TRP A 175 -14.93 6.18 17.82
CA TRP A 175 -15.78 6.85 18.81
C TRP A 175 -16.79 7.78 18.15
N ARG A 176 -16.32 8.63 17.23
CA ARG A 176 -17.18 9.58 16.50
C ARG A 176 -18.24 8.90 15.66
N LEU A 177 -17.94 7.74 15.08
CA LEU A 177 -18.89 6.95 14.30
C LEU A 177 -19.91 6.21 15.17
N SER A 178 -19.43 5.55 16.22
CA SER A 178 -20.28 4.69 17.07
C SER A 178 -21.15 5.49 18.05
N GLY A 179 -20.77 6.74 18.36
CA GLY A 179 -21.43 7.57 19.37
C GLY A 179 -21.33 7.00 20.79
N ARG A 180 -20.45 6.02 21.03
CA ARG A 180 -20.20 5.38 22.33
C ARG A 180 -18.78 5.64 22.74
N ASP A 181 -18.56 6.09 23.98
CA ASP A 181 -17.25 6.19 24.62
C ASP A 181 -16.65 4.80 24.79
N VAL A 182 -15.74 4.41 23.89
CA VAL A 182 -15.05 3.11 23.95
C VAL A 182 -13.66 3.35 24.51
N ALA A 183 -13.47 3.00 25.79
CA ALA A 183 -12.15 3.03 26.39
C ALA A 183 -11.24 2.02 25.69
N PHE A 184 -9.95 2.34 25.52
CA PHE A 184 -9.02 1.49 24.78
C PHE A 184 -8.95 0.05 25.31
N GLU A 185 -9.13 -0.12 26.62
CA GLU A 185 -9.14 -1.39 27.33
C GLU A 185 -10.32 -2.31 26.93
N GLU A 186 -11.40 -1.75 26.38
CA GLU A 186 -12.57 -2.49 25.89
C GLU A 186 -12.47 -2.87 24.41
N MET A 187 -11.56 -2.26 23.64
CA MET A 187 -11.37 -2.56 22.21
C MET A 187 -10.44 -3.75 21.96
N VAL A 188 -9.56 -4.07 22.90
CA VAL A 188 -8.73 -5.27 22.80
C VAL A 188 -9.63 -6.46 23.10
N ALA A 189 -9.93 -7.29 22.10
CA ALA A 189 -10.61 -8.57 22.32
C ALA A 189 -9.86 -9.32 23.42
N GLN A 190 -10.50 -9.50 24.58
CA GLN A 190 -9.91 -10.24 25.69
C GLN A 190 -9.54 -11.63 25.17
N ARG A 191 -8.23 -11.93 25.21
CA ARG A 191 -7.67 -13.22 24.83
C ARG A 191 -8.18 -14.35 25.72
#